data_AF-A0A7K2Z3T8-F1
#
_entry.id   AF-A0A7K2Z3T8-F1
#
_cell.length_a   1.000
_cell.length_b   1.000
_cell.length_c   1.000
_cell.angle_alpha   90.00
_cell.angle_beta   90.00
_cell.angle_gamma   90.00
#
_symmetry.space_group_name_H-M   'P 1'
#
loop_
_entity.id
_entity.type
_entity.pdbx_description
1 polymer ?
#
loop_
_entity_poly.entity_id
_entity_poly.type
_entity_poly.pdbx_seq_one_letter_code
_entity_poly.pdbx_strand_id
1 'polypeptide(L)'
;MTKTKKYELDGWDDDEASTAAATSLTLTETRIQEERHASTGQAIAERVAAAVEAARPGLDKVPDPVDPEGTGDLTAEEHARLADCVAGVELLSTAYWIAGKSLDTIACGRLFRRLPHKLEPDRCYHTIEEWAETEHGISRSRCSKLRAGWELGEILNARGHKAPEGQVRELLPFRNRHGLTAAIGVYELVAQTVGTDKVTAGRLRETLALLPGDLTISDEDPATIAQALQGVIEGTEPQAPPPSTALPPALKRDVDRRAVALADRLDRGRIPRNEVLAHLLAAFADDSDPRVFDAVLERMKTGR
;
A
#
# COMPACT_ATOMS: atom_id res chain seq x y z
N MET A 1 -91.60 18.99 -52.12
CA MET A 1 -90.49 19.97 -52.16
C MET A 1 -90.30 20.54 -50.76
N THR A 2 -89.46 19.90 -49.96
CA THR A 2 -89.24 20.23 -48.54
C THR A 2 -87.86 20.88 -48.44
N LYS A 3 -87.82 22.15 -47.99
CA LYS A 3 -86.60 22.96 -47.86
C LYS A 3 -85.76 22.45 -46.68
N THR A 4 -84.55 21.99 -46.99
CA THR A 4 -83.51 21.66 -46.00
C THR A 4 -82.96 22.98 -45.42
N LYS A 5 -83.18 23.23 -44.13
CA LYS A 5 -82.48 24.29 -43.39
C LYS A 5 -81.04 23.85 -43.15
N LYS A 6 -80.09 24.55 -43.77
CA LYS A 6 -78.66 24.50 -43.44
C LYS A 6 -78.49 25.24 -42.11
N TYR A 7 -78.03 24.56 -41.08
CA TYR A 7 -77.50 25.19 -39.88
C TYR A 7 -76.01 25.47 -40.15
N GLU A 8 -75.63 26.75 -40.13
CA GLU A 8 -74.23 27.17 -40.02
C GLU A 8 -73.84 27.03 -38.55
N LEU A 9 -73.00 26.03 -38.27
CA LEU A 9 -72.25 25.90 -37.03
C LEU A 9 -71.08 26.87 -37.12
N ASP A 10 -71.34 28.11 -36.73
CA ASP A 10 -70.34 29.17 -36.61
C ASP A 10 -69.78 29.17 -35.19
N GLY A 11 -68.44 29.16 -35.06
CA GLY A 11 -67.72 29.45 -33.82
C GLY A 11 -67.45 28.29 -32.87
N TRP A 12 -66.58 27.35 -33.25
CA TRP A 12 -65.74 26.58 -32.32
C TRP A 12 -64.29 26.64 -32.83
N ASP A 13 -63.68 27.83 -32.77
CA ASP A 13 -62.23 27.98 -32.82
C ASP A 13 -61.66 27.48 -31.48
N ASP A 14 -61.59 26.15 -31.35
CA ASP A 14 -61.06 25.41 -30.19
C ASP A 14 -59.51 25.36 -30.18
N ASP A 15 -58.84 26.04 -31.11
CA ASP A 15 -57.38 26.00 -31.24
C ASP A 15 -56.67 26.79 -30.12
N GLU A 16 -57.27 27.84 -29.58
CA GLU A 16 -56.66 28.66 -28.52
C GLU A 16 -56.85 28.01 -27.13
N ALA A 17 -58.00 27.39 -26.89
CA ALA A 17 -58.27 26.65 -25.66
C ALA A 17 -57.45 25.34 -25.58
N SER A 18 -57.27 24.65 -26.71
CA SER A 18 -56.48 23.41 -26.78
C SER A 18 -54.97 23.66 -26.67
N THR A 19 -54.45 24.74 -27.25
CA THR A 19 -53.04 25.14 -27.08
C THR A 19 -52.74 25.65 -25.67
N ALA A 20 -53.65 26.41 -25.04
CA ALA A 20 -53.51 26.81 -23.64
C ALA A 20 -53.54 25.59 -22.69
N ALA A 21 -54.42 24.62 -22.92
CA ALA A 21 -54.47 23.38 -22.16
C ALA A 21 -53.19 22.54 -22.34
N ALA A 22 -52.69 22.40 -23.57
CA ALA A 22 -51.43 21.71 -23.86
C ALA A 22 -50.21 22.36 -23.19
N THR A 23 -50.15 23.71 -23.18
CA THR A 23 -49.08 24.47 -22.53
C THR A 23 -49.15 24.35 -21.00
N SER A 24 -50.36 24.27 -20.42
CA SER A 24 -50.55 24.05 -18.99
C SER A 24 -50.12 22.66 -18.54
N LEU A 25 -50.35 21.64 -19.38
CA LEU A 25 -49.96 20.26 -19.11
C LEU A 25 -48.44 20.08 -19.16
N THR A 26 -47.77 20.67 -20.15
CA THR A 26 -46.30 20.61 -20.26
C THR A 26 -45.60 21.36 -19.13
N LEU A 27 -46.13 22.52 -18.71
CA LEU A 27 -45.67 23.24 -17.51
C LEU A 27 -45.83 22.41 -16.23
N THR A 28 -46.95 21.71 -16.09
CA THR A 28 -47.23 20.86 -14.92
C THR A 28 -46.32 19.62 -14.92
N GLU A 29 -46.10 18.99 -16.07
CA GLU A 29 -45.16 17.86 -16.22
C GLU A 29 -43.71 18.26 -15.91
N THR A 30 -43.30 19.46 -16.35
CA THR A 30 -41.95 19.99 -16.10
C THR A 30 -41.74 20.21 -14.60
N ARG A 31 -42.73 20.83 -13.93
CA ARG A 31 -42.70 21.03 -12.47
C ARG A 31 -42.68 19.69 -11.70
N ILE A 32 -43.49 18.72 -12.11
CA ILE A 32 -43.49 17.38 -11.50
C ILE A 32 -42.14 16.68 -11.71
N GLN A 33 -41.51 16.83 -12.88
CA GLN A 33 -40.18 16.28 -13.14
C GLN A 33 -39.11 16.97 -12.28
N GLU A 34 -39.13 18.30 -12.15
CA GLU A 34 -38.22 19.05 -11.28
C GLU A 34 -38.37 18.65 -9.81
N GLU A 35 -39.60 18.53 -9.30
CA GLU A 35 -39.90 18.08 -7.94
C GLU A 35 -39.43 16.61 -7.71
N ARG A 36 -39.56 15.74 -8.72
CA ARG A 36 -39.03 14.37 -8.69
C ARG A 36 -37.50 14.32 -8.71
N HIS A 37 -36.85 15.18 -9.49
CA HIS A 37 -35.39 15.26 -9.53
C HIS A 37 -34.83 15.82 -8.22
N ALA A 38 -35.46 16.84 -7.64
CA ALA A 38 -35.08 17.41 -6.35
C ALA A 38 -35.28 16.40 -5.19
N SER A 39 -36.42 15.71 -5.15
CA SER A 39 -36.69 14.67 -4.14
C SER A 39 -35.78 13.45 -4.28
N THR A 40 -35.44 13.05 -5.51
CA THR A 40 -34.47 11.97 -5.75
C THR A 40 -33.06 12.40 -5.34
N GLY A 41 -32.65 13.64 -5.62
CA GLY A 41 -31.37 14.20 -5.18
C GLY A 41 -31.25 14.29 -3.66
N GLN A 42 -32.32 14.72 -2.98
CA GLN A 42 -32.38 14.77 -1.52
C GLN A 42 -32.37 13.36 -0.90
N ALA A 43 -33.11 12.41 -1.46
CA ALA A 43 -33.09 11.01 -1.00
C ALA A 43 -31.72 10.34 -1.22
N ILE A 44 -31.00 10.70 -2.28
CA ILE A 44 -29.62 10.26 -2.50
C ILE A 44 -28.69 10.90 -1.46
N ALA A 45 -28.81 12.21 -1.21
CA ALA A 45 -28.01 12.91 -0.21
C ALA A 45 -28.23 12.37 1.21
N GLU A 46 -29.47 12.10 1.61
CA GLU A 46 -29.80 11.49 2.90
C GLU A 46 -29.28 10.05 3.01
N ARG A 47 -29.35 9.26 1.94
CA ARG A 47 -28.77 7.90 1.92
C ARG A 47 -27.25 7.93 1.98
N VAL A 48 -26.61 8.90 1.33
CA VAL A 48 -25.16 9.12 1.41
C VAL A 48 -24.78 9.54 2.83
N ALA A 49 -25.48 10.51 3.42
CA ALA A 49 -25.23 10.96 4.79
C ALA A 49 -25.42 9.81 5.81
N ALA A 50 -26.50 9.04 5.70
CA ALA A 50 -26.74 7.88 6.57
C ALA A 50 -25.70 6.75 6.38
N ALA A 51 -25.25 6.50 5.13
CA ALA A 51 -24.18 5.54 4.86
C ALA A 51 -22.81 6.04 5.36
N VAL A 52 -22.58 7.35 5.32
CA VAL A 52 -21.39 8.01 5.85
C VAL A 52 -21.35 7.89 7.37
N GLU A 53 -22.46 8.09 8.08
CA GLU A 53 -22.54 7.92 9.55
C GLU A 53 -22.38 6.45 9.98
N ALA A 54 -23.00 5.51 9.26
CA ALA A 54 -22.94 4.09 9.61
C ALA A 54 -21.56 3.43 9.38
N ALA A 55 -20.70 4.02 8.53
CA ALA A 55 -19.44 3.41 8.11
C ALA A 55 -18.23 3.71 9.02
N ARG A 56 -18.38 4.54 10.08
CA ARG A 56 -17.22 5.23 10.68
C ARG A 56 -16.99 4.94 12.17
N PRO A 57 -16.14 3.99 12.52
CA PRO A 57 -15.32 4.13 13.71
C PRO A 57 -14.19 5.13 13.40
N GLY A 58 -14.34 6.40 13.79
CA GLY A 58 -13.23 7.36 13.88
C GLY A 58 -13.09 8.38 12.73
N LEU A 59 -13.71 8.18 11.56
CA LEU A 59 -13.69 9.19 10.48
C LEU A 59 -14.67 10.35 10.73
N ASP A 60 -15.64 10.17 11.62
CA ASP A 60 -16.49 11.22 12.19
C ASP A 60 -15.69 12.22 13.06
N LYS A 61 -14.49 11.83 13.49
CA LYS A 61 -13.57 12.68 14.26
C LYS A 61 -12.61 13.48 13.39
N VAL A 62 -12.54 13.19 12.09
CA VAL A 62 -11.67 13.93 11.17
C VAL A 62 -12.50 15.05 10.54
N PRO A 63 -12.14 16.32 10.76
CA PRO A 63 -12.87 17.46 10.21
C PRO A 63 -12.82 17.48 8.67
N ASP A 64 -13.86 18.04 8.05
CA ASP A 64 -13.93 18.14 6.60
C ASP A 64 -12.83 19.07 6.04
N PRO A 65 -12.33 18.81 4.81
CA PRO A 65 -11.37 19.69 4.17
C PRO A 65 -11.96 21.08 3.94
N VAL A 66 -11.23 22.12 4.38
CA VAL A 66 -11.59 23.52 4.14
C VAL A 66 -10.36 24.28 3.64
N ASP A 67 -10.60 25.37 2.89
CA ASP A 67 -9.54 26.26 2.43
C ASP A 67 -8.86 26.97 3.62
N PRO A 68 -7.56 27.28 3.52
CA PRO A 68 -6.86 27.97 4.59
C PRO A 68 -7.41 29.39 4.78
N GLU A 69 -7.53 29.82 6.04
CA GLU A 69 -8.08 31.15 6.37
C GLU A 69 -7.09 32.29 6.04
N GLY A 70 -5.81 31.97 5.81
CA GLY A 70 -4.78 32.90 5.39
C GLY A 70 -3.41 32.24 5.15
N THR A 71 -2.38 33.06 4.96
CA THR A 71 -0.98 32.62 4.76
C THR A 71 -0.07 32.87 5.98
N GLY A 72 -0.65 33.31 7.10
CA GLY A 72 0.07 33.57 8.35
C GLY A 72 0.30 32.33 9.19
N ASP A 73 0.71 32.52 10.45
CA ASP A 73 0.79 31.43 11.44
C ASP A 73 -0.59 30.82 11.70
N LEU A 74 -0.61 29.54 12.06
CA LEU A 74 -1.86 28.80 12.30
C LEU A 74 -2.65 29.43 13.45
N THR A 75 -3.95 29.60 13.25
CA THR A 75 -4.87 29.99 14.31
C THR A 75 -5.04 28.86 15.33
N ALA A 76 -5.58 29.16 16.51
CA ALA A 76 -5.88 28.14 17.51
C ALA A 76 -6.86 27.07 16.98
N GLU A 77 -7.79 27.45 16.10
CA GLU A 77 -8.74 26.54 15.46
C GLU A 77 -8.04 25.65 14.43
N GLU A 78 -7.14 26.21 13.61
CA GLU A 78 -6.34 25.44 12.66
C GLU A 78 -5.40 24.45 13.37
N HIS A 79 -4.84 24.82 14.52
CA HIS A 79 -4.06 23.91 15.36
C HIS A 79 -4.91 22.74 15.90
N ALA A 80 -6.13 23.00 16.36
CA ALA A 80 -7.04 21.95 16.81
C ALA A 80 -7.41 21.00 15.66
N ARG A 81 -7.76 21.56 14.50
CA ARG A 81 -8.06 20.81 13.28
C ARG A 81 -6.89 19.94 12.82
N LEU A 82 -5.68 20.49 12.87
CA LEU A 82 -4.45 19.75 12.56
C LEU A 82 -4.26 18.57 13.53
N ALA A 83 -4.49 18.77 14.84
CA ALA A 83 -4.37 17.70 15.82
C ALA A 83 -5.36 16.56 15.55
N ASP A 84 -6.62 16.86 15.23
CA ASP A 84 -7.64 15.87 14.88
C ASP A 84 -7.27 15.10 13.60
N CYS A 85 -6.80 15.81 12.57
CA CYS A 85 -6.31 15.19 11.34
C CYS A 85 -5.10 14.28 11.58
N VAL A 86 -4.13 14.70 12.41
CA VAL A 86 -2.97 13.89 12.78
C VAL A 86 -3.41 12.64 13.53
N ALA A 87 -4.35 12.76 14.48
CA ALA A 87 -4.91 11.60 15.19
C ALA A 87 -5.58 10.61 14.22
N GLY A 88 -6.30 11.11 13.21
CA GLY A 88 -6.87 10.29 12.13
C GLY A 88 -5.81 9.54 11.30
N VAL A 89 -4.70 10.21 10.96
CA VAL A 89 -3.57 9.58 10.25
C VAL A 89 -2.92 8.51 11.13
N GLU A 90 -2.74 8.77 12.42
CA GLU A 90 -2.13 7.82 13.36
C GLU A 90 -3.00 6.58 13.61
N LEU A 91 -4.33 6.73 13.55
CA LEU A 91 -5.29 5.62 13.66
C LEU A 91 -5.06 4.54 12.60
N LEU A 92 -4.52 4.90 11.44
CA LEU A 92 -4.20 3.96 10.35
C LEU A 92 -3.32 2.81 10.81
N SER A 93 -2.31 3.08 11.66
CA SER A 93 -1.41 2.04 12.17
C SER A 93 -2.17 1.02 13.02
N THR A 94 -3.05 1.48 13.90
CA THR A 94 -3.93 0.62 14.71
C THR A 94 -4.91 -0.15 13.85
N ALA A 95 -5.48 0.49 12.82
CA ALA A 95 -6.43 -0.14 11.90
C ALA A 95 -5.79 -1.32 11.15
N TYR A 96 -4.51 -1.22 10.76
CA TYR A 96 -3.80 -2.35 10.15
C TYR A 96 -3.72 -3.57 11.07
N TRP A 97 -3.48 -3.35 12.36
CA TRP A 97 -3.38 -4.43 13.33
C TRP A 97 -4.72 -5.05 13.68
N ILE A 98 -5.77 -4.23 13.79
CA ILE A 98 -7.15 -4.72 13.90
C ILE A 98 -7.51 -5.58 12.69
N ALA A 99 -7.21 -5.12 11.47
CA ALA A 99 -7.48 -5.88 10.25
C ALA A 99 -6.70 -7.20 10.23
N GLY A 100 -5.40 -7.19 10.55
CA GLY A 100 -4.57 -8.40 10.59
C GLY A 100 -5.07 -9.41 11.62
N LYS A 101 -5.39 -8.97 12.84
CA LYS A 101 -5.95 -9.82 13.91
C LYS A 101 -7.31 -10.40 13.52
N SER A 102 -8.16 -9.59 12.89
CA SER A 102 -9.47 -10.05 12.39
C SER A 102 -9.31 -11.12 11.33
N LEU A 103 -8.47 -10.88 10.31
CA LEU A 103 -8.19 -11.86 9.25
C LEU A 103 -7.63 -13.16 9.83
N ASP A 104 -6.74 -13.07 10.81
CA ASP A 104 -6.14 -14.27 11.41
C ASP A 104 -7.12 -15.03 12.29
N THR A 105 -7.97 -14.33 13.05
CA THR A 105 -9.07 -14.93 13.82
C THR A 105 -10.05 -15.66 12.90
N ILE A 106 -10.45 -15.03 11.79
CA ILE A 106 -11.33 -15.63 10.78
C ILE A 106 -10.66 -16.86 10.15
N ALA A 107 -9.36 -16.80 9.87
CA ALA A 107 -8.58 -17.90 9.31
C ALA A 107 -8.51 -19.09 10.28
N CYS A 108 -8.06 -18.85 11.52
CA CYS A 108 -7.90 -19.86 12.56
C CYS A 108 -9.24 -20.52 12.91
N GLY A 109 -10.32 -19.74 13.04
CA GLY A 109 -11.67 -20.26 13.28
C GLY A 109 -12.36 -20.84 12.03
N ARG A 110 -11.74 -20.74 10.85
CA ARG A 110 -12.34 -21.03 9.53
C ARG A 110 -13.74 -20.43 9.40
N LEU A 111 -13.95 -19.19 9.84
CA LEU A 111 -15.28 -18.59 9.97
C LEU A 111 -15.97 -18.37 8.61
N PHE A 112 -15.19 -18.34 7.53
CA PHE A 112 -15.66 -18.25 6.14
C PHE A 112 -16.26 -19.56 5.59
N ARG A 113 -16.10 -20.71 6.26
CA ARG A 113 -16.38 -22.04 5.69
C ARG A 113 -17.84 -22.33 5.27
N ARG A 114 -18.80 -21.52 5.73
CA ARG A 114 -20.24 -21.65 5.39
C ARG A 114 -20.77 -20.44 4.63
N LEU A 115 -19.91 -19.49 4.28
CA LEU A 115 -20.31 -18.32 3.52
C LEU A 115 -20.39 -18.72 2.03
N PRO A 116 -21.53 -18.46 1.34
CA PRO A 116 -21.65 -18.67 -0.09
C PRO A 116 -20.63 -17.81 -0.85
N HIS A 117 -20.03 -18.37 -1.90
CA HIS A 117 -19.05 -17.65 -2.70
C HIS A 117 -19.75 -16.59 -3.56
N LYS A 118 -19.32 -15.32 -3.46
CA LYS A 118 -19.93 -14.18 -4.16
C LYS A 118 -20.09 -14.36 -5.67
N LEU A 119 -19.11 -15.02 -6.31
CA LEU A 119 -19.12 -15.27 -7.76
C LEU A 119 -19.69 -16.65 -8.13
N GLU A 120 -19.81 -17.56 -7.17
CA GLU A 120 -20.21 -18.96 -7.40
C GLU A 120 -21.16 -19.41 -6.27
N PRO A 121 -22.44 -19.01 -6.29
CA PRO A 121 -23.35 -19.16 -5.15
C PRO A 121 -23.57 -20.59 -4.67
N ASP A 122 -23.35 -21.58 -5.54
CA ASP A 122 -23.51 -23.01 -5.25
C ASP A 122 -22.36 -23.60 -4.41
N ARG A 123 -21.28 -22.85 -4.17
CA ARG A 123 -20.15 -23.30 -3.33
C ARG A 123 -19.83 -22.31 -2.21
N CYS A 124 -19.06 -22.78 -1.22
CA CYS A 124 -18.52 -21.97 -0.13
C CYS A 124 -17.02 -21.71 -0.31
N TYR A 125 -16.50 -20.71 0.40
CA TYR A 125 -15.06 -20.41 0.44
C TYR A 125 -14.23 -21.53 1.06
N HIS A 126 -13.09 -21.84 0.44
CA HIS A 126 -12.18 -22.89 0.92
C HIS A 126 -10.99 -22.35 1.72
N THR A 127 -10.52 -21.15 1.38
CA THR A 127 -9.36 -20.50 2.02
C THR A 127 -9.69 -19.08 2.46
N ILE A 128 -8.95 -18.56 3.44
CA ILE A 128 -9.11 -17.17 3.88
C ILE A 128 -8.65 -16.20 2.79
N GLU A 129 -7.61 -16.54 2.03
CA GLU A 129 -7.07 -15.70 0.97
C GLU A 129 -8.10 -15.49 -0.14
N GLU A 130 -8.79 -16.55 -0.56
CA GLU A 130 -9.87 -16.48 -1.55
C GLU A 130 -11.04 -15.61 -1.05
N TRP A 131 -11.47 -15.81 0.19
CA TRP A 131 -12.53 -15.02 0.81
C TRP A 131 -12.15 -13.54 0.91
N ALA A 132 -10.94 -13.24 1.41
CA ALA A 132 -10.45 -11.88 1.59
C ALA A 132 -10.30 -11.13 0.25
N GLU A 133 -9.86 -11.81 -0.80
CA GLU A 133 -9.72 -11.22 -2.13
C GLU A 133 -11.08 -10.94 -2.77
N THR A 134 -12.01 -11.89 -2.68
CA THR A 134 -13.33 -11.79 -3.34
C THR A 134 -14.27 -10.82 -2.63
N GLU A 135 -14.32 -10.86 -1.31
CA GLU A 135 -15.26 -10.05 -0.51
C GLU A 135 -14.70 -8.66 -0.20
N HIS A 136 -13.39 -8.55 0.03
CA HIS A 136 -12.78 -7.33 0.56
C HIS A 136 -11.68 -6.74 -0.35
N GLY A 137 -11.39 -7.35 -1.50
CA GLY A 137 -10.34 -6.86 -2.41
C GLY A 137 -8.92 -6.96 -1.84
N ILE A 138 -8.73 -7.76 -0.79
CA ILE A 138 -7.44 -7.93 -0.13
C ILE A 138 -6.69 -9.04 -0.85
N SER A 139 -5.65 -8.67 -1.62
CA SER A 139 -4.84 -9.66 -2.34
C SER A 139 -4.26 -10.72 -1.40
N ARG A 140 -4.07 -11.94 -1.93
CA ARG A 140 -3.43 -13.05 -1.20
C ARG A 140 -2.16 -12.64 -0.45
N SER A 141 -1.23 -11.95 -1.11
CA SER A 141 0.03 -11.51 -0.49
C SER A 141 -0.22 -10.53 0.67
N ARG A 142 -1.19 -9.62 0.52
CA ARG A 142 -1.55 -8.66 1.56
C ARG A 142 -2.19 -9.34 2.76
N CYS A 143 -3.12 -10.27 2.53
CA CYS A 143 -3.75 -11.07 3.58
C CYS A 143 -2.71 -11.79 4.44
N SER A 144 -1.78 -12.53 3.80
CA SER A 144 -0.72 -13.23 4.53
C SER A 144 0.20 -12.28 5.32
N LYS A 145 0.54 -11.12 4.78
CA LYS A 145 1.40 -10.13 5.47
C LYS A 145 0.73 -9.53 6.69
N LEU A 146 -0.55 -9.14 6.59
CA LEU A 146 -1.32 -8.59 7.70
C LEU A 146 -1.45 -9.61 8.84
N ARG A 147 -1.77 -10.86 8.50
CA ARG A 147 -1.87 -11.96 9.46
C ARG A 147 -0.54 -12.28 10.14
N ALA A 148 0.57 -12.20 9.41
CA ALA A 148 1.88 -12.48 9.99
C ALA A 148 2.37 -11.41 10.98
N GLY A 149 1.92 -10.15 10.84
CA GLY A 149 2.49 -9.01 11.59
C GLY A 149 1.64 -8.42 12.69
N TRP A 150 0.36 -8.79 12.81
CA TRP A 150 -0.55 -8.12 13.74
C TRP A 150 -0.13 -8.24 15.21
N GLU A 151 0.38 -9.39 15.66
CA GLU A 151 0.82 -9.59 17.05
C GLU A 151 1.96 -8.64 17.42
N LEU A 152 2.95 -8.51 16.53
CA LEU A 152 4.09 -7.62 16.72
C LEU A 152 3.63 -6.16 16.73
N GLY A 153 2.74 -5.78 15.81
CA GLY A 153 2.16 -4.45 15.76
C GLY A 153 1.32 -4.09 16.99
N GLU A 154 0.51 -5.04 17.50
CA GLU A 154 -0.31 -4.85 18.71
C GLU A 154 0.57 -4.60 19.93
N ILE A 155 1.62 -5.41 20.12
CA ILE A 155 2.53 -5.26 21.27
C ILE A 155 3.32 -3.95 21.18
N LEU A 156 3.82 -3.59 20.00
CA LEU A 156 4.52 -2.31 19.80
C LEU A 156 3.60 -1.12 20.10
N ASN A 157 2.36 -1.15 19.61
CA ASN A 157 1.37 -0.11 19.92
C ASN A 157 1.06 -0.02 21.42
N ALA A 158 0.91 -1.17 22.10
CA ALA A 158 0.68 -1.21 23.55
C ALA A 158 1.86 -0.65 24.37
N ARG A 159 3.07 -0.72 23.81
CA ARG A 159 4.30 -0.13 24.38
C ARG A 159 4.51 1.33 23.98
N GLY A 160 3.53 1.95 23.31
CA GLY A 160 3.58 3.35 22.87
C GLY A 160 4.30 3.58 21.54
N HIS A 161 4.73 2.52 20.85
CA HIS A 161 5.36 2.62 19.54
C HIS A 161 4.29 2.51 18.44
N LYS A 162 3.98 3.64 17.79
CA LYS A 162 3.07 3.69 16.63
C LYS A 162 3.76 3.17 15.36
N ALA A 163 4.18 1.91 15.36
CA ALA A 163 4.97 1.33 14.28
C ALA A 163 4.12 1.14 13.01
N PRO A 164 4.39 1.86 11.90
CA PRO A 164 3.72 1.61 10.63
C PRO A 164 4.04 0.23 10.08
N GLU A 165 3.17 -0.27 9.20
CA GLU A 165 3.27 -1.62 8.63
C GLU A 165 4.64 -1.91 7.99
N GLY A 166 5.22 -0.92 7.30
CA GLY A 166 6.53 -1.05 6.68
C GLY A 166 7.63 -1.43 7.67
N GLN A 167 7.61 -0.90 8.90
CA GLN A 167 8.58 -1.22 9.95
C GLN A 167 8.40 -2.65 10.46
N VAL A 168 7.17 -3.02 10.83
CA VAL A 168 6.84 -4.37 11.33
C VAL A 168 7.19 -5.44 10.30
N ARG A 169 6.99 -5.17 9.01
CA ARG A 169 7.31 -6.11 7.93
C ARG A 169 8.80 -6.44 7.87
N GLU A 170 9.69 -5.50 8.13
CA GLU A 170 11.14 -5.76 8.13
C GLU A 170 11.55 -6.67 9.29
N LEU A 171 10.78 -6.69 10.38
CA LEU A 171 11.01 -7.54 11.54
C LEU A 171 10.48 -8.97 11.37
N LEU A 172 9.56 -9.22 10.43
CA LEU A 172 8.93 -10.53 10.26
C LEU A 172 9.92 -11.67 9.98
N PRO A 173 10.93 -11.53 9.10
CA PRO A 173 11.91 -12.59 8.89
C PRO A 173 12.68 -12.92 10.17
N PHE A 174 12.98 -11.91 11.00
CA PHE A 174 13.66 -12.10 12.27
C PHE A 174 12.75 -12.75 13.31
N ARG A 175 11.49 -12.30 13.43
CA ARG A 175 10.46 -12.94 14.25
C ARG A 175 10.32 -14.43 13.95
N ASN A 176 10.29 -14.79 12.67
CA ASN A 176 10.11 -16.18 12.25
C ASN A 176 11.31 -17.08 12.61
N ARG A 177 12.50 -16.50 12.82
CA ARG A 177 13.71 -17.25 13.18
C ARG A 177 13.97 -17.28 14.68
N HIS A 178 13.77 -16.14 15.35
CA HIS A 178 14.19 -15.93 16.74
C HIS A 178 13.03 -15.66 17.70
N GLY A 179 11.79 -15.66 17.21
CA GLY A 179 10.59 -15.46 18.04
C GLY A 179 10.11 -14.01 18.14
N LEU A 180 8.94 -13.84 18.75
CA LEU A 180 8.24 -12.56 18.85
C LEU A 180 8.97 -11.57 19.77
N THR A 181 9.37 -12.03 20.95
CA THR A 181 10.05 -11.22 21.97
C THR A 181 11.38 -10.65 21.46
N ALA A 182 12.12 -11.48 20.72
CA ALA A 182 13.34 -11.09 20.04
C ALA A 182 13.14 -9.95 19.03
N ALA A 183 12.10 -10.04 18.21
CA ALA A 183 11.78 -9.00 17.22
C ALA A 183 11.38 -7.66 17.87
N ILE A 184 10.71 -7.72 19.03
CA ILE A 184 10.41 -6.51 19.82
C ILE A 184 11.71 -5.92 20.38
N GLY A 185 12.62 -6.75 20.89
CA GLY A 185 13.93 -6.30 21.38
C GLY A 185 14.76 -5.58 20.32
N VAL A 186 14.74 -6.05 19.06
CA VAL A 186 15.37 -5.32 17.93
C VAL A 186 14.74 -3.94 17.71
N TYR A 187 13.41 -3.84 17.79
CA TYR A 187 12.73 -2.56 17.65
C TYR A 187 13.15 -1.59 18.77
N GLU A 188 13.11 -2.06 20.02
CA GLU A 188 13.48 -1.27 21.20
C GLU A 188 14.94 -0.82 21.15
N LEU A 189 15.86 -1.70 20.73
CA LEU A 189 17.26 -1.36 20.50
C LEU A 189 17.39 -0.16 19.54
N VAL A 190 16.72 -0.21 18.39
CA VAL A 190 16.77 0.89 17.42
C VAL A 190 16.13 2.15 18.02
N ALA A 191 14.98 2.03 18.69
CA ALA A 191 14.32 3.15 19.34
C ALA A 191 15.19 3.80 20.43
N GLN A 192 15.93 3.03 21.23
CA GLN A 192 16.86 3.52 22.25
C GLN A 192 18.08 4.20 21.62
N THR A 193 18.57 3.67 20.49
CA THR A 193 19.77 4.20 19.83
C THR A 193 19.51 5.53 19.11
N VAL A 194 18.37 5.66 18.43
CA VAL A 194 18.11 6.81 17.53
C VAL A 194 16.92 7.67 17.93
N GLY A 195 16.12 7.24 18.91
CA GLY A 195 14.84 7.83 19.29
C GLY A 195 13.65 7.18 18.58
N THR A 196 12.50 7.12 19.26
CA THR A 196 11.27 6.48 18.78
C THR A 196 10.79 7.03 17.44
N ASP A 197 10.91 8.34 17.24
CA ASP A 197 10.39 9.03 16.05
C ASP A 197 11.29 8.84 14.82
N LYS A 198 12.50 8.29 15.01
CA LYS A 198 13.49 8.06 13.95
C LYS A 198 13.63 6.60 13.56
N VAL A 199 12.81 5.71 14.13
CA VAL A 199 12.78 4.31 13.71
C VAL A 199 12.22 4.25 12.28
N THR A 200 12.97 3.66 11.35
CA THR A 200 12.53 3.49 9.96
C THR A 200 12.76 2.05 9.51
N ALA A 201 12.01 1.62 8.49
CA ALA A 201 12.21 0.31 7.87
C ALA A 201 13.66 0.10 7.39
N GLY A 202 14.30 1.14 6.85
CA GLY A 202 15.70 1.10 6.44
C GLY A 202 16.65 0.83 7.62
N ARG A 203 16.48 1.56 8.73
CA ARG A 203 17.30 1.36 9.93
C ARG A 203 17.09 0.00 10.57
N LEU A 204 15.84 -0.48 10.65
CA LEU A 204 15.57 -1.84 11.16
C LEU A 204 16.29 -2.88 10.30
N ARG A 205 16.26 -2.74 8.97
CA ARG A 205 16.98 -3.63 8.06
C ARG A 205 18.49 -3.57 8.24
N GLU A 206 19.06 -2.37 8.41
CA GLU A 206 20.49 -2.17 8.67
C GLU A 206 20.91 -2.83 10.00
N THR A 207 20.15 -2.61 11.08
CA THR A 207 20.40 -3.25 12.38
C THR A 207 20.31 -4.77 12.28
N LEU A 208 19.29 -5.31 11.61
CA LEU A 208 19.14 -6.74 11.39
C LEU A 208 20.30 -7.34 10.58
N ALA A 209 20.95 -6.57 9.71
CA ALA A 209 22.10 -7.02 8.93
C ALA A 209 23.40 -7.11 9.75
N LEU A 210 23.48 -6.40 10.88
CA LEU A 210 24.60 -6.46 11.81
C LEU A 210 24.52 -7.64 12.78
N LEU A 211 23.32 -8.23 12.92
CA LEU A 211 23.08 -9.32 13.86
C LEU A 211 23.51 -10.67 13.26
N PRO A 212 24.26 -11.50 14.00
CA PRO A 212 24.64 -12.83 13.52
C PRO A 212 23.41 -13.72 13.31
N GLY A 213 23.48 -14.58 12.29
CA GLY A 213 22.34 -15.41 11.87
C GLY A 213 22.00 -16.56 12.83
N ASP A 214 22.91 -16.92 13.74
CA ASP A 214 22.84 -18.02 14.70
C ASP A 214 22.61 -17.55 16.15
N LEU A 215 22.08 -16.34 16.32
CA LEU A 215 21.74 -15.80 17.63
C LEU A 215 20.84 -16.73 18.44
N THR A 216 21.32 -17.13 19.61
CA THR A 216 20.52 -17.75 20.66
C THR A 216 19.96 -16.63 21.53
N ILE A 217 18.64 -16.45 21.49
CA ILE A 217 17.95 -15.40 22.26
C ILE A 217 17.17 -16.07 23.38
N SER A 218 17.39 -15.58 24.60
CA SER A 218 16.69 -15.99 25.82
C SER A 218 15.24 -15.47 25.78
N ASP A 219 14.31 -16.17 26.46
CA ASP A 219 12.90 -15.73 26.64
C ASP A 219 12.78 -14.63 27.71
N GLU A 220 13.70 -13.66 27.70
CA GLU A 220 13.75 -12.53 28.61
C GLU A 220 12.87 -11.38 28.14
N ASP A 221 12.72 -10.34 28.98
CA ASP A 221 11.97 -9.16 28.56
C ASP A 221 12.64 -8.46 27.35
N PRO A 222 11.86 -7.78 26.50
CA PRO A 222 12.41 -7.16 25.29
C PRO A 222 13.50 -6.10 25.54
N ALA A 223 13.51 -5.46 26.71
CA ALA A 223 14.50 -4.43 27.02
C ALA A 223 15.86 -5.05 27.33
N THR A 224 15.86 -6.19 28.03
CA THR A 224 17.05 -7.00 28.30
C THR A 224 17.58 -7.61 27.00
N ILE A 225 16.69 -8.08 26.13
CA ILE A 225 17.07 -8.52 24.78
C ILE A 225 17.70 -7.36 23.99
N ALA A 226 17.13 -6.16 24.04
CA ALA A 226 17.70 -4.99 23.36
C ALA A 226 19.13 -4.70 23.84
N GLN A 227 19.38 -4.76 25.16
CA GLN A 227 20.72 -4.60 25.73
C GLN A 227 21.68 -5.73 25.31
N ALA A 228 21.21 -6.98 25.30
CA ALA A 228 22.00 -8.11 24.85
C ALA A 228 22.38 -7.98 23.37
N LEU A 229 21.43 -7.59 22.52
CA LEU A 229 21.65 -7.35 21.09
C LEU A 229 22.61 -6.17 20.87
N GLN A 230 22.52 -5.11 21.66
CA GLN A 230 23.49 -4.02 21.64
C GLN A 230 24.90 -4.53 21.96
N GLY A 231 25.04 -5.33 23.03
CA GLY A 231 26.31 -5.94 23.40
C GLY A 231 26.88 -6.86 22.31
N VAL A 232 26.02 -7.55 21.56
CA VAL A 232 26.45 -8.32 20.38
C VAL A 232 26.96 -7.39 19.28
N ILE A 233 26.24 -6.31 18.96
CA ILE A 233 26.66 -5.37 17.90
C ILE A 233 27.98 -4.68 18.27
N GLU A 234 28.14 -4.27 19.52
CA GLU A 234 29.35 -3.60 20.03
C GLU A 234 30.52 -4.57 20.23
N GLY A 235 30.25 -5.81 20.62
CA GLY A 235 31.24 -6.88 20.80
C GLY A 235 31.64 -7.59 19.50
N THR A 236 30.90 -7.36 18.41
CA THR A 236 31.31 -7.81 17.07
C THR A 236 32.36 -6.81 16.57
N GLU A 237 33.64 -7.20 16.61
CA GLU A 237 34.70 -6.51 15.86
C GLU A 237 34.17 -6.23 14.45
N PRO A 238 34.23 -4.99 13.93
CA PRO A 238 33.54 -4.62 12.70
C PRO A 238 33.94 -5.58 11.60
N GLN A 239 33.03 -6.49 11.27
CA GLN A 239 33.23 -7.40 10.17
C GLN A 239 33.30 -6.50 8.95
N ALA A 240 34.49 -6.41 8.35
CA ALA A 240 34.70 -5.66 7.13
C ALA A 240 33.55 -6.04 6.18
N PRO A 241 32.79 -5.06 5.65
CA PRO A 241 31.64 -5.37 4.83
C PRO A 241 32.08 -6.36 3.76
N PRO A 242 31.32 -7.46 3.52
CA PRO A 242 31.68 -8.40 2.48
C PRO A 242 31.92 -7.58 1.22
N PRO A 243 33.07 -7.75 0.52
CA PRO A 243 33.40 -6.92 -0.61
C PRO A 243 32.21 -6.96 -1.56
N SER A 244 31.60 -5.80 -1.77
CA SER A 244 30.42 -5.70 -2.63
C SER A 244 30.80 -6.25 -3.99
N THR A 245 30.37 -7.47 -4.29
CA THR A 245 30.49 -8.10 -5.61
C THR A 245 29.51 -7.46 -6.60
N ALA A 246 28.69 -6.52 -6.15
CA ALA A 246 27.79 -5.77 -6.99
C ALA A 246 28.56 -4.74 -7.81
N LEU A 247 28.69 -5.00 -9.11
CA LEU A 247 29.20 -4.04 -10.10
C LEU A 247 28.49 -2.68 -9.93
N PRO A 248 29.22 -1.54 -9.92
CA PRO A 248 28.63 -0.22 -9.88
C PRO A 248 27.57 -0.04 -10.98
N PRO A 249 26.47 0.70 -10.73
CA PRO A 249 25.39 0.89 -11.71
C PRO A 249 25.88 1.44 -13.06
N ALA A 250 26.87 2.33 -13.06
CA ALA A 250 27.49 2.85 -14.28
C ALA A 250 28.16 1.73 -15.10
N LEU A 251 28.94 0.87 -14.43
CA LEU A 251 29.60 -0.26 -15.07
C LEU A 251 28.60 -1.28 -15.63
N LYS A 252 27.48 -1.53 -14.93
CA LYS A 252 26.40 -2.38 -15.44
C LYS A 252 25.84 -1.88 -16.77
N ARG A 253 25.55 -0.57 -16.87
CA ARG A 253 25.03 0.05 -18.11
C ARG A 253 26.03 -0.05 -19.26
N ASP A 254 27.32 0.15 -18.97
CA ASP A 254 28.35 0.05 -20.00
C ASP A 254 28.53 -1.38 -20.52
N VAL A 255 28.47 -2.39 -19.64
CA VAL A 255 28.49 -3.80 -20.05
C VAL A 255 27.24 -4.13 -20.87
N ASP A 256 26.05 -3.66 -20.49
CA ASP A 256 24.82 -3.88 -21.25
C ASP A 256 24.90 -3.25 -22.66
N ARG A 257 25.47 -2.05 -22.79
CA ARG A 257 25.71 -1.40 -24.09
C ARG A 257 26.69 -2.19 -24.95
N ARG A 258 27.75 -2.74 -24.35
CA ARG A 258 28.73 -3.58 -25.05
C ARG A 258 28.15 -4.93 -25.46
N ALA A 259 27.27 -5.51 -24.66
CA ALA A 259 26.56 -6.75 -25.00
C ALA A 259 25.70 -6.59 -26.26
N VAL A 260 25.00 -5.46 -26.40
CA VAL A 260 24.23 -5.13 -27.62
C VAL A 260 25.17 -5.00 -28.83
N ALA A 261 26.25 -4.23 -28.71
CA ALA A 261 27.19 -4.05 -29.81
C ALA A 261 27.91 -5.36 -30.23
N LEU A 262 28.16 -6.27 -29.27
CA LEU A 262 28.67 -7.60 -29.56
C LEU A 262 27.65 -8.46 -30.28
N ALA A 263 26.38 -8.38 -29.89
CA ALA A 263 25.31 -9.13 -30.53
C ALA A 263 25.14 -8.72 -31.99
N ASP A 264 25.10 -7.42 -32.27
CA ASP A 264 25.02 -6.87 -33.63
C ASP A 264 26.22 -7.33 -34.49
N ARG A 265 27.43 -7.34 -33.92
CA ARG A 265 28.65 -7.77 -34.64
C ARG A 265 28.70 -9.27 -34.91
N LEU A 266 28.05 -10.07 -34.08
CA LEU A 266 28.02 -11.53 -34.22
C LEU A 266 26.78 -12.01 -34.99
N ASP A 267 25.95 -11.09 -35.50
CA ASP A 267 24.64 -11.37 -36.12
C ASP A 267 23.79 -12.30 -35.25
N ARG A 268 23.83 -12.07 -33.93
CA ARG A 268 23.04 -12.79 -32.93
C ARG A 268 21.97 -11.86 -32.39
N GLY A 269 20.87 -12.45 -31.89
CA GLY A 269 19.80 -11.72 -31.23
C GLY A 269 20.26 -11.03 -29.93
N ARG A 270 19.69 -11.37 -28.77
CA ARG A 270 20.13 -10.75 -27.51
C ARG A 270 21.24 -11.58 -26.85
N ILE A 271 22.41 -10.99 -26.62
CA ILE A 271 23.42 -11.58 -25.74
C ILE A 271 23.18 -11.10 -24.30
N PRO A 272 22.91 -12.01 -23.34
CA PRO A 272 22.72 -11.64 -21.95
C PRO A 272 24.04 -11.19 -21.31
N ARG A 273 23.97 -10.22 -20.40
CA ARG A 273 25.14 -9.70 -19.67
C ARG A 273 26.01 -10.78 -19.03
N ASN A 274 25.38 -11.81 -18.46
CA ASN A 274 26.12 -12.90 -17.79
C ASN A 274 26.97 -13.71 -18.77
N GLU A 275 26.55 -13.87 -20.02
CA GLU A 275 27.34 -14.53 -21.07
C GLU A 275 28.58 -13.70 -21.42
N VAL A 276 28.43 -12.39 -21.57
CA VAL A 276 29.58 -11.48 -21.79
C VAL A 276 30.58 -11.54 -20.65
N LEU A 277 30.10 -11.50 -19.40
CA LEU A 277 30.96 -11.57 -18.22
C LEU A 277 31.67 -12.93 -18.12
N ALA A 278 30.97 -14.04 -18.42
CA ALA A 278 31.57 -15.37 -18.42
C ALA A 278 32.70 -15.48 -19.46
N HIS A 279 32.50 -14.98 -20.68
CA HIS A 279 33.54 -14.98 -21.71
C HIS A 279 34.72 -14.06 -21.38
N LEU A 280 34.48 -12.89 -20.75
CA LEU A 280 35.55 -12.02 -20.30
C LEU A 280 36.39 -12.66 -19.19
N LEU A 281 35.75 -13.35 -18.24
CA LEU A 281 36.46 -14.07 -17.18
C LEU A 281 37.25 -15.25 -17.73
N ALA A 282 36.67 -16.00 -18.68
CA ALA A 282 37.36 -17.09 -19.35
C ALA A 282 38.58 -16.58 -20.13
N ALA A 283 38.45 -15.46 -20.85
CA ALA A 283 39.56 -14.86 -21.59
C ALA A 283 40.62 -14.23 -20.66
N PHE A 284 40.25 -13.77 -19.47
CA PHE A 284 41.20 -13.29 -18.47
C PHE A 284 41.96 -14.43 -17.77
N ALA A 285 41.32 -15.59 -17.61
CA ALA A 285 41.91 -16.78 -17.00
C ALA A 285 42.74 -17.62 -17.99
N ASP A 286 42.75 -17.26 -19.27
CA ASP A 286 43.53 -17.95 -20.29
C ASP A 286 44.97 -17.44 -20.31
N ASP A 287 45.87 -18.18 -19.64
CA ASP A 287 47.30 -17.86 -19.58
C ASP A 287 47.99 -17.90 -20.97
N SER A 288 47.35 -18.47 -21.98
CA SER A 288 47.88 -18.53 -23.35
C SER A 288 47.51 -17.31 -24.22
N ASP A 289 46.55 -16.48 -23.78
CA ASP A 289 46.11 -15.26 -24.47
C ASP A 289 46.15 -14.04 -23.53
N PRO A 290 47.29 -13.34 -23.42
CA PRO A 290 47.47 -12.27 -22.45
C PRO A 290 46.73 -10.98 -22.83
N ARG A 291 46.03 -10.91 -23.98
CA ARG A 291 45.47 -9.65 -24.48
C ARG A 291 44.52 -8.98 -23.50
N VAL A 292 43.70 -9.75 -22.78
CA VAL A 292 42.77 -9.21 -21.78
C VAL A 292 43.54 -8.76 -20.54
N PHE A 293 44.52 -9.54 -20.10
CA PHE A 293 45.40 -9.20 -18.98
C PHE A 293 46.18 -7.90 -19.26
N ASP A 294 46.81 -7.78 -20.42
CA ASP A 294 47.57 -6.60 -20.84
C ASP A 294 46.69 -5.35 -20.95
N ALA A 295 45.48 -5.49 -21.49
CA ALA A 295 44.53 -4.39 -21.55
C ALA A 295 44.11 -3.89 -20.15
N VAL A 296 43.94 -4.81 -19.19
CA VAL A 296 43.67 -4.47 -17.79
C VAL A 296 44.89 -3.81 -17.16
N LEU A 297 46.08 -4.36 -17.39
CA LEU A 297 47.35 -3.83 -16.87
C LEU A 297 47.60 -2.39 -17.34
N GLU A 298 47.42 -2.09 -18.63
CA GLU A 298 47.57 -0.74 -19.17
C GLU A 298 46.52 0.23 -18.61
N ARG A 299 45.29 -0.22 -18.41
CA ARG A 299 44.25 0.58 -17.76
C ARG A 299 44.57 0.89 -16.29
N MET A 300 45.20 -0.04 -15.58
CA MET A 300 45.65 0.17 -14.20
C MET A 300 46.84 1.14 -14.12
N LYS A 301 47.73 1.14 -15.14
CA LYS A 301 48.83 2.11 -15.23
C LYS A 301 48.35 3.52 -15.54
N THR A 302 47.32 3.67 -16.36
CA THR A 302 46.76 4.96 -16.79
C THR A 302 45.70 5.53 -15.83
N GLY A 303 45.18 4.71 -14.91
CA GLY A 303 44.18 5.10 -13.91
C GLY A 303 44.73 5.56 -12.55
N ARG A 304 46.04 5.89 -12.46
CA ARG A 304 46.66 6.56 -11.31
C ARG A 304 46.94 8.02 -11.61
#